data_AF-S4NAY3-F1
#
_entry.id   AF-S4NAY3-F1
#
_cell.length_a   1.000
_cell.length_b   1.000
_cell.length_c   1.000
_cell.angle_alpha   90.00
_cell.angle_beta   90.00
_cell.angle_gamma   90.00
#
_symmetry.space_group_name_H-M   'P 1'
#
loop_
_entity.id
_entity.type
_entity.pdbx_description
1 polymer ?
#
loop_
_entity_poly.entity_id
_entity_poly.type
_entity_poly.pdbx_seq_one_letter_code
_entity_poly.pdbx_strand_id
1 'polypeptide(L)'
;MGADVKGQKDVELAGADEAKRIDFTFEATGEDGGPAKGTPVEGVILAGLDSTDSAFAIRVDAQKGSLSDGDLDRIIDSVEVH
;
A
#
# COMPACT_ATOMS: atom_id res chain seq x y z
N MET A 1 14.83 4.94 10.66
CA MET A 1 13.37 4.76 10.83
C MET A 1 12.98 3.69 9.84
N GLY A 2 12.66 2.50 10.32
CA GLY A 2 12.39 1.35 9.47
C GLY A 2 10.89 1.05 9.44
N ALA A 3 10.40 0.61 8.29
CA ALA A 3 9.12 -0.08 8.21
C ALA A 3 9.34 -1.57 8.49
N ASP A 4 8.46 -2.18 9.27
CA ASP A 4 8.43 -3.62 9.49
C ASP A 4 7.56 -4.26 8.42
N VAL A 5 8.18 -4.99 7.49
CA VAL A 5 7.47 -5.80 6.50
C VAL A 5 6.78 -6.97 7.20
N LYS A 6 5.47 -7.11 6.97
CA LYS A 6 4.64 -8.18 7.54
C LYS A 6 4.45 -9.34 6.58
N GLY A 7 4.45 -9.06 5.28
CA GLY A 7 4.33 -10.10 4.26
C GLY A 7 4.36 -9.53 2.86
N GLN A 8 4.49 -10.42 1.89
CA GLN A 8 4.30 -10.13 0.48
C GLN A 8 3.42 -11.21 -0.14
N LYS A 9 2.60 -10.84 -1.12
CA LYS A 9 1.77 -11.77 -1.91
C LYS A 9 1.53 -11.22 -3.31
N ASP A 10 1.21 -12.13 -4.23
CA ASP A 10 0.67 -11.77 -5.54
C ASP A 10 -0.67 -11.06 -5.39
N VAL A 11 -0.94 -10.11 -6.29
CA VAL A 11 -2.21 -9.39 -6.37
C VAL A 11 -2.54 -9.16 -7.83
N GLU A 12 -3.80 -9.35 -8.20
CA GLU A 12 -4.30 -9.02 -9.53
C GLU A 12 -4.79 -7.57 -9.53
N LEU A 13 -4.30 -6.75 -10.47
CA LEU A 13 -4.73 -5.36 -10.63
C LEU A 13 -5.13 -5.15 -12.08
N ALA A 14 -6.17 -4.36 -12.33
CA ALA A 14 -6.60 -4.06 -13.68
C ALA A 14 -5.49 -3.30 -14.43
N GLY A 15 -5.08 -3.83 -15.59
CA GLY A 15 -4.03 -3.24 -16.43
C GLY A 15 -2.59 -3.53 -16.00
N ALA A 16 -2.37 -4.34 -14.96
CA ALA A 16 -1.05 -4.83 -14.58
C ALA A 16 -0.79 -6.24 -15.14
N ASP A 17 0.41 -6.47 -15.66
CA ASP A 17 0.85 -7.80 -16.11
C ASP A 17 1.39 -8.64 -14.94
N GLU A 18 2.10 -8.00 -14.02
CA GLU A 18 2.52 -8.58 -12.74
C GLU A 18 2.46 -7.53 -11.65
N ALA A 19 1.87 -7.88 -10.49
CA ALA A 19 1.86 -7.02 -9.32
C ALA A 19 2.03 -7.80 -8.01
N LYS A 20 2.72 -7.18 -7.06
CA LYS A 20 2.90 -7.66 -5.70
C LYS A 20 2.27 -6.67 -4.72
N ARG A 21 1.61 -7.23 -3.71
CA ARG A 21 1.19 -6.54 -2.50
C ARG A 21 2.21 -6.80 -1.39
N ILE A 22 2.67 -5.73 -0.76
CA ILE A 22 3.59 -5.77 0.38
C ILE A 22 2.90 -5.08 1.56
N ASP A 23 2.62 -5.82 2.61
CA ASP A 23 2.03 -5.30 3.84
C ASP A 23 3.15 -4.92 4.82
N PHE A 24 3.07 -3.73 5.43
CA PHE A 24 4.08 -3.23 6.35
C PHE A 24 3.48 -2.34 7.45
N THR A 25 4.24 -2.12 8.51
CA THR A 25 3.88 -1.18 9.58
C THR A 25 5.03 -0.24 9.88
N PHE A 26 4.74 0.99 10.29
CA PHE A 26 5.76 1.93 10.73
C PHE A 26 5.17 2.95 11.72
N GLU A 27 6.05 3.71 12.38
CA GLU A 27 5.65 4.87 13.16
C GLU A 27 5.75 6.14 12.32
N ALA A 28 4.67 6.92 12.26
CA ALA A 28 4.64 8.17 11.54
C ALA A 28 5.71 9.15 12.06
N THR A 29 6.24 9.98 11.17
CA THR A 29 7.25 10.99 11.53
C THR A 29 6.63 12.35 11.89
N GLY A 30 5.37 12.58 11.54
CA GLY A 30 4.69 13.87 11.70
C GLY A 30 4.97 14.85 10.56
N GLU A 31 5.62 14.41 9.48
CA GLU A 31 5.95 15.23 8.31
C GLU A 31 4.80 15.24 7.29
N ASP A 32 4.80 16.24 6.40
CA ASP A 32 3.91 16.35 5.23
C ASP A 32 2.40 16.27 5.52
N GLY A 33 1.97 16.73 6.70
CA GLY A 33 0.55 16.69 7.09
C GLY A 33 0.04 15.29 7.42
N GLY A 34 0.95 14.31 7.54
CA GLY A 34 0.63 12.97 8.00
C GLY A 34 0.28 12.90 9.50
N PRO A 35 0.00 11.69 10.01
CA PRO A 35 -0.31 11.49 11.43
C PRO A 35 0.83 12.00 12.35
N ALA A 36 0.48 12.38 13.57
CA ALA A 36 1.45 12.88 14.55
C ALA A 36 2.59 11.88 14.76
N LYS A 37 3.79 12.40 15.06
CA LYS A 37 4.98 11.57 15.26
C LYS A 37 4.73 10.47 16.30
N GLY A 38 5.12 9.23 15.99
CA GLY A 38 4.92 8.06 16.83
C GLY A 38 3.53 7.41 16.68
N THR A 39 2.66 7.95 15.82
CA THR A 39 1.39 7.29 15.51
C THR A 39 1.66 5.99 14.76
N PRO A 40 1.14 4.84 15.20
CA PRO A 40 1.28 3.59 14.47
C PRO A 40 0.47 3.64 13.17
N VAL A 41 1.10 3.25 12.07
CA VAL A 41 0.53 3.20 10.72
C VAL A 41 0.63 1.78 10.18
N GLU A 42 -0.45 1.33 9.55
CA GLU A 42 -0.51 0.12 8.73
C GLU A 42 -0.55 0.55 7.26
N GLY A 43 0.33 -0.05 6.47
CA GLY A 43 0.52 0.34 5.08
C GLY A 43 0.55 -0.85 4.14
N VAL A 44 0.11 -0.60 2.91
CA VAL A 44 0.21 -1.52 1.78
C VAL A 44 0.89 -0.82 0.63
N ILE A 45 1.89 -1.48 0.03
CA ILE A 45 2.46 -1.11 -1.26
C ILE A 45 1.96 -2.12 -2.30
N LEU A 46 1.37 -1.62 -3.37
CA LEU A 46 1.11 -2.36 -4.60
C LEU A 46 2.17 -1.93 -5.61
N ALA A 47 2.98 -2.87 -6.09
CA ALA A 47 4.04 -2.56 -7.04
C ALA A 47 4.14 -3.61 -8.13
N GLY A 48 4.47 -3.17 -9.35
CA GLY A 48 4.43 -4.04 -10.52
C GLY A 48 4.80 -3.33 -11.82
N LEU A 49 4.49 -4.00 -12.92
CA LEU A 49 4.56 -3.45 -14.28
C LEU A 49 3.14 -3.38 -14.86
N ASP A 50 2.81 -2.26 -15.48
CA ASP A 50 1.59 -2.12 -16.29
C ASP A 50 1.74 -2.74 -17.68
N SER A 51 0.65 -2.76 -18.45
CA SER A 51 0.58 -3.30 -19.81
C SER A 51 1.51 -2.64 -20.84
N THR A 52 2.22 -1.57 -20.47
CA THR A 52 3.21 -0.86 -21.29
C THR A 52 4.65 -1.10 -20.84
N ASP A 53 4.88 -2.09 -19.96
CA ASP A 53 6.15 -2.33 -19.28
C ASP A 53 6.62 -1.16 -18.39
N SER A 54 5.70 -0.30 -17.94
CA SER A 54 6.04 0.82 -17.06
C SER A 54 5.87 0.41 -15.59
N ALA A 55 6.88 0.74 -14.77
CA ALA A 55 6.88 0.41 -13.36
C ALA A 55 5.96 1.35 -12.55
N PHE A 56 5.15 0.79 -11.66
CA PHE A 56 4.31 1.55 -10.74
C PHE A 56 4.51 1.13 -9.29
N ALA A 57 4.20 2.06 -8.38
CA ALA A 57 4.09 1.81 -6.95
C ALA A 57 2.96 2.67 -6.37
N ILE A 58 1.92 2.03 -5.85
CA ILE A 58 0.80 2.66 -5.17
C ILE A 58 0.91 2.34 -3.69
N ARG A 59 0.89 3.39 -2.87
CA ARG A 59 1.00 3.25 -1.41
C ARG A 59 -0.29 3.68 -0.75
N VAL A 60 -0.84 2.80 0.08
CA VAL A 60 -1.99 3.06 0.93
C VAL A 60 -1.50 3.02 2.37
N ASP A 61 -1.49 4.16 3.05
CA ASP A 61 -1.13 4.27 4.46
C ASP A 61 -2.36 4.69 5.27
N ALA A 62 -2.62 4.01 6.38
CA ALA A 62 -3.69 4.35 7.29
C ALA A 62 -3.20 4.27 8.74
N GLN A 63 -3.72 5.16 9.60
CA GLN A 63 -3.51 4.99 11.04
C GLN A 63 -3.99 3.59 11.44
N LYS A 64 -3.20 2.89 12.26
CA LYS A 64 -3.51 1.52 12.66
C LYS A 64 -4.94 1.41 13.20
N GLY A 65 -5.73 0.52 12.60
CA GLY A 65 -7.14 0.31 12.94
C GLY A 65 -8.14 1.34 12.41
N SER A 66 -7.72 2.34 11.64
CA SER A 66 -8.63 3.33 11.02
C SER A 66 -9.19 2.88 9.67
N LEU A 67 -8.54 1.91 9.02
CA LEU A 67 -8.98 1.31 7.77
C LEU A 67 -9.27 -0.17 8.04
N SER A 68 -10.48 -0.61 7.71
CA SER A 68 -10.85 -2.02 7.85
C SER A 68 -10.26 -2.85 6.71
N ASP A 69 -10.03 -4.15 6.94
CA ASP A 69 -9.54 -5.05 5.88
C ASP A 69 -10.49 -5.05 4.67
N GLY A 70 -11.80 -4.99 4.90
CA GLY A 70 -12.79 -4.97 3.82
C GLY A 70 -12.80 -3.66 3.01
N ASP A 71 -12.49 -2.52 3.64
CA ASP A 71 -12.35 -1.25 2.91
C ASP A 71 -11.02 -1.19 2.17
N LEU A 72 -9.95 -1.73 2.76
CA LEU A 72 -8.66 -1.88 2.10
C LEU A 72 -8.78 -2.75 0.84
N ASP A 73 -9.46 -3.89 0.93
CA ASP A 73 -9.66 -4.77 -0.22
C ASP A 73 -10.48 -4.06 -1.32
N ARG A 74 -11.51 -3.28 -0.97
CA ARG A 74 -12.24 -2.45 -1.96
C ARG A 74 -11.36 -1.39 -2.62
N ILE A 75 -10.44 -0.78 -1.88
CA ILE A 75 -9.48 0.17 -2.44
C ILE A 75 -8.60 -0.55 -3.46
N ILE A 76 -8.05 -1.71 -3.10
CA ILE A 76 -7.18 -2.50 -3.97
C ILE A 76 -7.94 -2.94 -5.22
N ASP A 77 -9.17 -3.45 -5.07
CA ASP A 77 -10.02 -3.88 -6.19
C ASP A 77 -10.38 -2.72 -7.15
N SER A 78 -10.35 -1.47 -6.66
CA SER A 78 -10.62 -0.29 -7.47
C SER A 78 -9.41 0.26 -8.23
N VAL A 79 -8.23 -0.30 -8.00
CA VAL A 79 -7.00 0.15 -8.66
C VAL A 79 -6.98 -0.35 -10.11
N GLU A 80 -6.80 0.60 -11.02
CA GLU A 80 -6.56 0.38 -12.44
C GLU A 80 -5.32 1.16 -12.86
N VAL A 81 -4.39 0.49 -13.54
CA VAL A 81 -3.14 1.06 -14.08
C VAL A 81 -3.14 0.96 -15.60
N HIS A 82 -2.44 1.88 -16.29
CA HIS A 82 -2.48 2.03 -17.74
C HIS A 82 -1.13 2.42 -18.32
#